data_AF-A0A183KQ40-F1
#
_entry.id   AF-A0A183KQ40-F1
#
_cell.length_a   1.000
_cell.length_b   1.000
_cell.length_c   1.000
_cell.angle_alpha   90.00
_cell.angle_beta   90.00
_cell.angle_gamma   90.00
#
_symmetry.space_group_name_H-M   'P 1'
#
loop_
_entity.id
_entity.type
_entity.pdbx_description
1 polymer ?
#
loop_
_entity_poly.entity_id
_entity_poly.type
_entity_poly.pdbx_seq_one_letter_code
_entity_poly.pdbx_strand_id
1 'polypeptide(L)'
;MFDVMKMQNAMNTVNVSVLMVIREMDTMNVRKVHKLCAGVQCHRFGQCYENRCYCSHGYVGDGVNFCDAHANDPCDGVRCAANGRCQDGRCVCDPGYTGDGYNECREAEGVKLCGNVQCHQYATCDRGQCRCVTGYDGDGYSDCRPVTEG
;
A
#
# COMPACT_ATOMS: atom_id res chain seq x y z
N MET A 1 59.14 -1.64 20.18
CA MET A 1 59.63 -2.98 20.55
C MET A 1 58.67 -3.53 21.59
N PHE A 2 58.07 -4.69 21.27
CA PHE A 2 57.37 -5.70 22.11
C PHE A 2 57.66 -5.61 23.64
N ASP A 3 56.79 -5.94 24.61
CA ASP A 3 55.85 -7.07 24.73
C ASP A 3 54.96 -6.93 26.01
N VAL A 4 53.73 -7.44 25.92
CA VAL A 4 53.00 -8.37 26.83
C VAL A 4 52.91 -8.09 28.35
N MET A 5 51.67 -8.02 28.89
CA MET A 5 51.08 -8.95 29.90
C MET A 5 49.67 -8.46 30.33
N LYS A 6 48.59 -9.20 29.96
CA LYS A 6 47.75 -10.12 30.80
C LYS A 6 46.65 -9.40 31.62
N MET A 7 45.40 -9.84 31.81
CA MET A 7 44.63 -11.11 31.74
C MET A 7 43.14 -10.74 31.49
N GLN A 8 42.40 -11.34 30.55
CA GLN A 8 41.49 -12.51 30.71
C GLN A 8 40.43 -12.45 31.83
N ASN A 9 39.15 -12.27 31.45
CA ASN A 9 37.95 -13.10 31.75
C ASN A 9 36.68 -12.24 31.55
N ALA A 10 35.91 -12.39 30.46
CA ALA A 10 34.94 -13.43 30.10
C ALA A 10 33.54 -13.19 30.69
N MET A 11 32.54 -13.22 29.78
CA MET A 11 31.07 -13.09 29.97
C MET A 11 30.61 -11.63 30.10
N ASN A 12 29.76 -11.05 29.26
CA ASN A 12 28.60 -11.63 28.62
C ASN A 12 28.26 -10.79 27.37
N THR A 13 27.96 -11.48 26.28
CA THR A 13 27.22 -10.97 25.13
C THR A 13 25.91 -10.31 25.60
N VAL A 14 25.37 -9.41 24.76
CA VAL A 14 24.03 -8.80 24.87
C VAL A 14 23.92 -7.52 25.72
N ASN A 15 24.46 -6.38 25.24
CA ASN A 15 23.79 -5.07 25.40
C ASN A 15 24.39 -3.88 24.62
N VAL A 16 24.81 -4.08 23.37
CA VAL A 16 25.12 -2.96 22.46
C VAL A 16 24.38 -3.13 21.14
N SER A 17 23.07 -3.39 21.23
CA SER A 17 22.22 -3.56 20.03
C SER A 17 20.88 -2.82 20.11
N VAL A 18 20.60 -2.10 21.20
CA VAL A 18 19.26 -1.50 21.42
C VAL A 18 19.23 0.01 21.12
N LEU A 19 20.36 0.64 20.77
CA LEU A 19 20.39 2.07 20.42
C LEU A 19 20.34 2.36 18.90
N MET A 20 20.28 1.32 18.05
CA MET A 20 20.12 1.44 16.59
C MET A 20 18.77 0.86 16.12
N VAL A 21 17.64 1.24 16.74
CA VAL A 21 16.32 0.70 16.35
C VAL A 21 15.24 1.73 16.02
N ILE A 22 15.58 3.02 15.85
CA ILE A 22 14.54 4.06 15.64
C ILE A 22 14.67 4.81 14.29
N ARG A 23 15.42 4.31 13.29
CA ARG A 23 15.53 4.99 11.97
C ARG A 23 15.62 4.09 10.74
N GLU A 24 15.00 2.91 10.74
CA GLU A 24 15.03 2.03 9.54
C GLU A 24 13.68 1.36 9.20
N MET A 25 12.55 2.07 9.32
CA MET A 25 11.24 1.52 8.91
C MET A 25 10.62 2.14 7.65
N ASP A 26 11.31 3.03 6.92
CA ASP A 26 10.79 3.65 5.67
C ASP A 26 11.64 3.38 4.40
N THR A 27 12.67 2.53 4.44
CA THR A 27 13.56 2.32 3.28
C THR A 27 13.82 0.86 2.89
N MET A 28 13.27 -0.11 3.63
CA MET A 28 13.52 -1.54 3.36
C MET A 28 12.70 -2.14 2.20
N ASN A 29 11.70 -1.43 1.64
CA ASN A 29 10.88 -1.94 0.54
C ASN A 29 11.24 -1.38 -0.85
N VAL A 30 11.83 -0.19 -0.94
CA VAL A 30 12.15 0.43 -2.25
C VAL A 30 13.51 -0.06 -2.80
N ARG A 31 14.44 -0.46 -1.93
CA ARG A 31 15.82 -0.82 -2.33
C ARG A 31 16.05 -2.31 -2.66
N LYS A 32 15.13 -3.21 -2.27
CA LYS A 32 15.24 -4.64 -2.59
C LYS A 32 14.65 -5.00 -3.97
N VAL A 33 13.59 -4.29 -4.38
CA VAL A 33 12.91 -4.50 -5.68
C VAL A 33 13.86 -4.27 -6.86
N HIS A 34 14.73 -3.27 -6.79
CA HIS A 34 15.66 -2.93 -7.86
C HIS A 34 16.77 -3.97 -8.09
N LYS A 35 17.09 -4.81 -7.09
CA LYS A 35 18.11 -5.85 -7.22
C LYS A 35 17.61 -7.09 -7.94
N LEU A 36 16.31 -7.39 -7.87
CA LEU A 36 15.73 -8.58 -8.49
C LEU A 36 15.84 -8.46 -10.01
N CYS A 37 15.45 -7.33 -10.59
CA CYS A 37 15.46 -7.14 -12.04
C CYS A 37 16.84 -6.91 -12.67
N ALA A 38 17.93 -7.03 -11.90
CA ALA A 38 19.28 -6.86 -12.42
C ALA A 38 19.60 -7.98 -13.42
N GLY A 39 19.78 -7.62 -14.70
CA GLY A 39 20.08 -8.58 -15.78
C GLY A 39 18.87 -9.26 -16.40
N VAL A 40 17.66 -8.97 -15.94
CA VAL A 40 16.43 -9.43 -16.60
C VAL A 40 16.20 -8.59 -17.85
N GLN A 41 16.10 -9.26 -19.01
CA GLN A 41 15.77 -8.61 -20.28
C GLN A 41 14.31 -8.89 -20.64
N CYS A 42 13.48 -7.85 -20.58
CA CYS A 42 12.10 -7.91 -21.01
C CYS A 42 11.95 -7.39 -22.45
N HIS A 43 10.81 -7.69 -23.07
CA HIS A 43 10.42 -7.09 -24.34
C HIS A 43 10.45 -5.56 -24.26
N ARG A 44 10.57 -4.84 -25.39
CA ARG A 44 10.65 -3.37 -25.42
C ARG A 44 9.44 -2.63 -24.83
N PHE A 45 8.29 -3.31 -24.74
CA PHE A 45 7.07 -2.83 -24.08
C PHE A 45 6.78 -3.60 -22.78
N GLY A 46 7.74 -4.37 -22.26
CA GLY A 46 7.65 -5.07 -20.99
C GLY A 46 8.33 -4.31 -19.84
N GLN A 47 7.89 -4.59 -18.62
CA GLN A 47 8.45 -4.09 -17.36
C GLN A 47 8.80 -5.28 -16.47
N CYS A 48 9.93 -5.19 -15.77
CA CYS A 48 10.30 -6.21 -14.80
C CYS A 48 9.72 -5.87 -13.42
N TYR A 49 9.03 -6.84 -12.82
CA TYR A 49 8.57 -6.80 -11.45
C TYR A 49 8.87 -8.15 -10.80
N GLU A 50 9.56 -8.14 -9.66
CA GLU A 50 9.95 -9.35 -8.92
C GLU A 50 10.58 -10.45 -9.81
N ASN A 51 11.61 -10.10 -10.58
CA ASN A 51 12.33 -11.05 -11.46
C ASN A 51 11.50 -11.63 -12.62
N ARG A 52 10.31 -11.09 -12.89
CA ARG A 52 9.45 -11.53 -13.99
C ARG A 52 9.05 -10.35 -14.87
N CYS A 53 8.96 -10.60 -16.17
CA CYS A 53 8.50 -9.60 -17.13
C CYS A 53 6.98 -9.62 -17.25
N TYR A 54 6.39 -8.44 -17.37
CA TYR A 54 4.98 -8.22 -17.65
C TYR A 54 4.87 -7.16 -18.73
N CYS A 55 3.87 -7.24 -19.59
CA CYS A 55 3.62 -6.17 -20.55
C CYS A 55 3.20 -4.89 -19.83
N SER A 56 3.67 -3.74 -20.34
CA SER A 56 3.22 -2.43 -19.89
C SER A 56 1.72 -2.26 -20.15
N HIS A 57 1.10 -1.31 -19.45
CA HIS A 57 -0.29 -0.94 -19.69
C HIS A 57 -0.56 -0.68 -21.19
N GLY A 58 -1.69 -1.17 -21.70
CA GLY A 58 -2.04 -1.12 -23.13
C GLY A 58 -1.47 -2.26 -23.99
N TYR A 59 -0.66 -3.16 -23.41
CA TYR A 59 -0.06 -4.28 -24.14
C TYR A 59 -0.35 -5.62 -23.46
N VAL A 60 -0.48 -6.68 -24.27
CA VAL A 60 -0.68 -8.05 -23.80
C VAL A 60 0.30 -8.99 -24.49
N GLY A 61 0.77 -9.99 -23.75
CA GLY A 61 1.76 -10.95 -24.20
C GLY A 61 2.48 -11.59 -23.03
N ASP A 62 3.61 -12.23 -23.29
CA ASP A 62 4.40 -12.94 -22.28
C ASP A 62 5.43 -12.06 -21.57
N GLY A 63 5.59 -10.80 -21.99
CA GLY A 63 6.52 -9.84 -21.38
C GLY A 63 7.98 -10.03 -21.79
N VAL A 64 8.35 -11.15 -22.42
CA VAL A 64 9.73 -11.50 -22.78
C VAL A 64 9.91 -11.50 -24.30
N ASN A 65 9.11 -12.29 -25.01
CA ASN A 65 9.21 -12.45 -26.46
C ASN A 65 8.31 -11.46 -27.19
N PHE A 66 7.13 -11.15 -26.64
CA PHE A 66 6.22 -10.21 -27.26
C PHE A 66 5.33 -9.50 -26.23
N CYS A 67 4.97 -8.28 -26.61
CA CYS A 67 3.90 -7.50 -26.01
C CYS A 67 3.26 -6.74 -27.16
N ASP A 68 2.10 -7.21 -27.59
CA ASP A 68 1.35 -6.58 -28.67
C ASP A 68 0.38 -5.57 -28.08
N ALA A 69 0.15 -4.48 -28.82
CA ALA A 69 -0.87 -3.52 -28.45
C ALA A 69 -2.18 -4.28 -28.33
N HIS A 70 -2.84 -4.15 -27.19
CA HIS A 70 -4.13 -4.76 -26.99
C HIS A 70 -5.12 -3.95 -27.82
N ALA A 71 -5.33 -4.37 -29.08
CA ALA A 71 -6.05 -3.60 -30.10
C ALA A 71 -7.51 -3.24 -29.72
N ASN A 72 -8.01 -3.85 -28.65
CA ASN A 72 -9.31 -3.57 -28.06
C ASN A 72 -9.22 -3.24 -26.57
N ASP A 73 -8.09 -2.69 -26.08
CA ASP A 73 -8.05 -2.11 -24.74
C ASP A 73 -9.04 -0.95 -24.70
N PRO A 74 -10.14 -1.06 -23.96
CA PRO A 74 -11.12 0.01 -23.88
C PRO A 74 -10.54 1.30 -23.31
N CYS A 75 -9.40 1.21 -22.61
CA CYS A 75 -8.68 2.32 -22.01
C CYS A 75 -7.64 2.96 -22.93
N ASP A 76 -7.40 2.44 -24.13
CA ASP A 76 -6.47 3.08 -25.07
C ASP A 76 -6.98 4.48 -25.46
N GLY A 77 -6.09 5.47 -25.34
CA GLY A 77 -6.42 6.89 -25.56
C GLY A 77 -7.32 7.53 -24.49
N VAL A 78 -7.79 6.80 -23.48
CA VAL A 78 -8.62 7.35 -22.40
C VAL A 78 -7.75 8.12 -21.40
N ARG A 79 -8.08 9.40 -21.18
CA ARG A 79 -7.39 10.27 -20.23
C ARG A 79 -8.33 10.61 -19.08
N CYS A 80 -7.95 10.20 -17.87
CA CYS A 80 -8.70 10.47 -16.64
C CYS A 80 -8.13 11.65 -15.86
N ALA A 81 -8.95 12.20 -14.97
CA ALA A 81 -8.53 13.23 -14.03
C ALA A 81 -7.43 12.72 -13.08
N ALA A 82 -6.75 13.64 -12.38
CA ALA A 82 -5.86 13.27 -11.29
C ALA A 82 -6.64 12.50 -10.21
N ASN A 83 -6.05 11.43 -9.65
CA ASN A 83 -6.70 10.47 -8.74
C ASN A 83 -7.89 9.73 -9.37
N GLY A 84 -7.87 9.57 -10.69
CA GLY A 84 -8.76 8.70 -11.44
C GLY A 84 -7.98 7.70 -12.28
N ARG A 85 -8.58 6.55 -12.52
CA ARG A 85 -8.05 5.49 -13.38
C ARG A 85 -9.09 5.08 -14.42
N CYS A 86 -8.63 4.58 -15.56
CA CYS A 86 -9.53 3.96 -16.52
C CYS A 86 -9.88 2.54 -16.07
N GLN A 87 -11.16 2.19 -16.15
CA GLN A 87 -11.70 0.86 -15.93
C GLN A 87 -12.76 0.60 -17.01
N ASP A 88 -12.55 -0.43 -17.83
CA ASP A 88 -13.45 -0.81 -18.93
C ASP A 88 -13.80 0.35 -19.87
N GLY A 89 -12.83 1.23 -20.13
CA GLY A 89 -12.96 2.37 -21.06
C GLY A 89 -13.66 3.58 -20.46
N ARG A 90 -13.92 3.56 -19.15
CA ARG A 90 -14.49 4.67 -18.41
C ARG A 90 -13.55 5.10 -17.30
N CYS A 91 -13.44 6.42 -17.09
CA CYS A 91 -12.74 6.93 -15.93
C CYS A 91 -13.55 6.74 -14.65
N VAL A 92 -12.89 6.22 -13.62
CA VAL A 92 -13.42 6.04 -12.26
C VAL A 92 -12.43 6.64 -11.28
N CYS A 93 -12.92 7.26 -10.20
CA CYS A 93 -12.04 7.80 -9.17
C CYS A 93 -11.37 6.69 -8.35
N ASP A 94 -10.15 6.95 -7.90
CA ASP A 94 -9.43 6.07 -7.00
C ASP A 94 -10.11 5.99 -5.63
N PRO A 95 -9.85 4.92 -4.84
CA PRO A 95 -10.47 4.76 -3.53
C PRO A 95 -10.20 5.99 -2.64
N GLY A 96 -11.26 6.48 -2.02
CA GLY A 96 -11.21 7.69 -1.20
C GLY A 96 -11.37 9.00 -1.99
N TYR A 97 -11.60 8.93 -3.30
CA TYR A 97 -11.96 10.07 -4.15
C TYR A 97 -13.36 9.89 -4.76
N THR A 98 -14.00 11.00 -5.11
CA THR A 98 -15.31 11.07 -5.75
C THR A 98 -15.33 12.19 -6.79
N GLY A 99 -16.18 12.06 -7.81
CA GLY A 99 -16.23 12.95 -8.96
C GLY A 99 -16.67 12.23 -10.23
N ASP A 100 -16.57 12.88 -11.38
CA ASP A 100 -16.96 12.31 -12.68
C ASP A 100 -15.88 11.41 -13.31
N GLY A 101 -14.64 11.42 -12.79
CA GLY A 101 -13.53 10.60 -13.26
C GLY A 101 -12.75 11.19 -14.44
N TYR A 102 -13.41 11.96 -15.31
CA TYR A 102 -12.79 12.53 -16.51
C TYR A 102 -12.17 13.91 -16.25
N ASN A 103 -12.89 14.78 -15.54
CA ASN A 103 -12.46 16.15 -15.26
C ASN A 103 -12.02 16.32 -13.81
N GLU A 104 -12.71 15.65 -12.87
CA GLU A 104 -12.40 15.75 -11.45
C GLU A 104 -12.55 14.42 -10.69
N CYS A 105 -11.60 14.22 -9.78
CA CYS A 105 -11.69 13.31 -8.64
C CYS A 105 -11.16 14.04 -7.41
N ARG A 106 -12.06 14.48 -6.54
CA ARG A 106 -11.74 15.15 -5.26
C ARG A 106 -11.82 14.16 -4.12
N GLU A 107 -11.07 14.40 -3.04
CA GLU A 107 -11.15 13.57 -1.85
C GLU A 107 -12.61 13.46 -1.38
N ALA A 108 -13.08 12.24 -1.16
CA ALA A 108 -14.43 12.00 -0.71
C ALA A 108 -14.57 12.57 0.70
N GLU A 109 -15.55 13.46 0.88
CA GLU A 109 -15.83 14.18 2.14
C GLU A 109 -15.81 13.23 3.36
N GLY A 110 -16.33 12.02 3.22
CA GLY A 110 -16.37 10.99 4.28
C GLY A 110 -15.02 10.49 4.78
N VAL A 111 -13.95 10.54 3.97
CA VAL A 111 -12.62 10.02 4.34
C VAL A 111 -11.93 10.97 5.32
N LYS A 112 -12.03 12.28 5.09
CA LYS A 112 -11.54 13.28 6.05
C LYS A 112 -12.30 13.24 7.36
N LEU A 113 -13.61 12.99 7.29
CA LEU A 113 -14.45 12.98 8.47
C LEU A 113 -14.00 11.92 9.49
N CYS A 114 -13.44 10.78 9.06
CA CYS A 114 -12.97 9.74 9.97
C CYS A 114 -11.48 9.85 10.35
N GLY A 115 -10.70 10.72 9.69
CA GLY A 115 -9.24 10.75 9.85
C GLY A 115 -8.74 11.00 11.28
N ASN A 116 -9.50 11.74 12.10
CA ASN A 116 -9.18 12.02 13.49
C ASN A 116 -10.22 11.46 14.49
N VAL A 117 -11.22 10.73 14.00
CA VAL A 117 -12.30 10.23 14.85
C VAL A 117 -11.83 8.94 15.55
N GLN A 118 -11.73 9.00 16.87
CA GLN A 118 -11.42 7.84 17.70
C GLN A 118 -12.73 7.17 18.11
N CYS A 119 -12.98 5.99 17.57
CA CYS A 119 -14.16 5.18 17.91
C CYS A 119 -13.84 4.16 19.01
N HIS A 120 -14.88 3.68 19.68
CA HIS A 120 -14.77 2.54 20.58
C HIS A 120 -14.20 1.31 19.84
N GLN A 121 -13.52 0.41 20.55
CA GLN A 121 -12.86 -0.76 19.95
C GLN A 121 -13.81 -1.71 19.18
N TYR A 122 -15.11 -1.67 19.49
CA TYR A 122 -16.18 -2.41 18.79
C TYR A 122 -17.06 -1.50 17.93
N ALA A 123 -16.49 -0.43 17.38
CA ALA A 123 -17.17 0.48 16.48
C ALA A 123 -16.33 0.76 15.24
N THR A 124 -17.00 1.13 14.15
CA THR A 124 -16.40 1.62 12.91
C THR A 124 -16.83 3.06 12.65
N CYS A 125 -15.95 3.85 12.05
CA CYS A 125 -16.30 5.21 11.64
C CYS A 125 -16.95 5.17 10.25
N ASP A 126 -18.17 5.69 10.14
CA ASP A 126 -18.88 5.93 8.88
C ASP A 126 -19.24 7.41 8.80
N ARG A 127 -18.70 8.11 7.79
CA ARG A 127 -18.94 9.54 7.53
C ARG A 127 -18.74 10.44 8.77
N GLY A 128 -17.70 10.17 9.56
CA GLY A 128 -17.36 10.94 10.76
C GLY A 128 -18.11 10.56 12.02
N GLN A 129 -18.96 9.54 11.97
CA GLN A 129 -19.69 9.05 13.12
C GLN A 129 -19.29 7.61 13.44
N CYS A 130 -19.04 7.35 14.71
CA CYS A 130 -18.79 5.99 15.16
C CYS A 130 -20.11 5.23 15.27
N ARG A 131 -20.13 4.01 14.74
CA ARG A 131 -21.25 3.08 14.88
C ARG A 131 -20.73 1.75 15.38
N CYS A 132 -21.40 1.18 16.38
CA CYS A 132 -21.08 -0.14 16.86
C CYS A 132 -21.15 -1.16 15.71
N VAL A 133 -20.19 -2.10 15.69
CA VAL A 133 -20.20 -3.20 14.72
C VAL A 133 -21.38 -4.13 14.99
N THR A 134 -21.76 -4.93 14.00
CA THR A 134 -22.88 -5.87 14.11
C THR A 134 -22.76 -6.76 15.35
N GLY A 135 -23.86 -6.89 16.10
CA GLY A 135 -23.90 -7.65 17.36
C GLY A 135 -23.58 -6.82 18.61
N TYR A 136 -23.29 -5.53 18.45
CA TYR A 136 -23.08 -4.59 19.55
C TYR A 136 -24.04 -3.40 19.43
N ASP A 137 -24.42 -2.83 20.57
CA ASP A 137 -25.24 -1.61 20.66
C ASP A 137 -24.64 -0.61 21.66
N GLY A 138 -24.89 0.68 21.45
CA GLY A 138 -24.29 1.77 22.19
C GLY A 138 -24.07 3.04 21.36
N ASP A 139 -23.25 3.96 21.86
CA ASP A 139 -23.00 5.26 21.23
C ASP A 139 -21.92 5.23 20.14
N GLY A 140 -21.15 4.14 20.04
CA GLY A 140 -20.04 3.98 19.09
C GLY A 140 -18.75 4.69 19.47
N TYR A 141 -18.79 5.72 20.33
CA TYR A 141 -17.62 6.51 20.71
C TYR A 141 -16.95 5.97 21.98
N SER A 142 -17.76 5.71 23.01
CA SER A 142 -17.30 5.32 24.34
C SER A 142 -17.92 4.00 24.81
N ASP A 143 -19.06 3.60 24.23
CA ASP A 143 -19.80 2.42 24.63
C ASP A 143 -20.28 1.64 23.41
N CYS A 144 -19.90 0.36 23.36
CA CYS A 144 -20.53 -0.66 22.52
C CYS A 144 -20.55 -1.95 23.32
N ARG A 145 -21.74 -2.48 23.59
CA ARG A 145 -21.96 -3.68 24.39
C ARG A 145 -22.59 -4.77 23.55
N PRO A 146 -22.26 -6.05 23.78
CA PRO A 146 -22.90 -7.15 23.08
C PRO A 146 -24.42 -7.07 23.26
N VAL A 147 -25.16 -7.14 22.16
CA VAL A 147 -26.61 -7.30 22.20
C VAL A 147 -26.87 -8.69 22.77
N THR A 148 -27.52 -8.76 23.93
CA THR A 148 -27.96 -10.04 24.49
C THR A 148 -29.35 -10.32 23.92
N GLU A 149 -29.46 -11.40 23.14
CA GLU A 149 -30.77 -11.96 22.81
C GLU A 149 -31.36 -12.52 24.11
N GLY A 150 -32.47 -11.93 24.56
CA GLY A 150 -33.21 -12.35 25.75
C GLY A 150 -34.17 -13.49 25.48
#